data_AF-K3X955-F1
#
_entry.id   AF-K3X955-F1
#
_cell.length_a   1.000
_cell.length_b   1.000
_cell.length_c   1.000
_cell.angle_alpha   90.00
_cell.angle_beta   90.00
_cell.angle_gamma   90.00
#
_symmetry.space_group_name_H-M   'P 1'
#
loop_
_entity.id
_entity.type
_entity.pdbx_description
1 polymer ?
#
loop_
_entity_poly.entity_id
_entity_poly.type
_entity_poly.pdbx_seq_one_letter_code
_entity_poly.pdbx_strand_id
1 'polypeptide(L)'
;MNGATTWESVAVPYSTSGLWKGLPIHKLAANETPNALEYSIRTDVLPLLVTLAAKFNRRVPESEVILSLFQTPQFTSEPKSAPVIASFEQAFASIDAFILNAERNETWPYYILRPSMLSRCGWI
;
A
#
# COMPACT_ATOMS: atom_id res chain seq x y z
N MET A 1 -0.85 -8.24 0.90
CA MET A 1 -0.59 -7.09 -0.01
C MET A 1 0.60 -6.35 0.56
N ASN A 2 1.76 -6.52 -0.05
CA ASN A 2 3.08 -6.26 0.55
C ASN A 2 3.63 -4.87 0.19
N GLY A 3 2.73 -3.91 -0.03
CA GLY A 3 3.07 -2.63 -0.65
C GLY A 3 3.36 -2.71 -2.15
N ALA A 4 3.20 -3.88 -2.79
CA ALA A 4 3.24 -4.04 -4.24
C ALA A 4 1.82 -4.02 -4.80
N THR A 5 1.55 -3.11 -5.72
CA THR A 5 0.31 -3.11 -6.51
C THR A 5 0.41 -4.19 -7.57
N THR A 6 -0.26 -5.32 -7.35
CA THR A 6 -0.45 -6.37 -8.37
C THR A 6 -1.88 -6.33 -8.86
N TRP A 7 -2.17 -6.92 -10.03
CA TRP A 7 -3.54 -7.02 -10.55
C TRP A 7 -4.49 -7.73 -9.55
N GLU A 8 -3.95 -8.61 -8.70
CA GLU A 8 -4.67 -9.32 -7.63
C GLU A 8 -5.27 -8.36 -6.60
N SER A 9 -4.73 -7.14 -6.46
CA SER A 9 -5.26 -6.14 -5.52
C SER A 9 -6.59 -5.52 -5.94
N VAL A 10 -6.99 -5.72 -7.19
CA VAL A 10 -8.23 -5.15 -7.74
C VAL A 10 -9.14 -6.20 -8.36
N ALA A 11 -8.76 -7.47 -8.39
CA ALA A 11 -9.50 -8.52 -9.09
C ALA A 11 -10.15 -9.53 -8.13
N VAL A 12 -11.18 -10.21 -8.62
CA VAL A 12 -11.72 -11.43 -8.01
C VAL A 12 -10.62 -12.50 -7.97
N PRO A 13 -10.56 -13.33 -6.92
CA PRO A 13 -11.48 -13.40 -5.78
C PRO A 13 -11.10 -12.53 -4.58
N TYR A 14 -10.00 -11.80 -4.65
CA TYR A 14 -9.38 -11.21 -3.45
C TYR A 14 -9.92 -9.82 -3.10
N SER A 15 -9.98 -8.90 -4.06
CA SER A 15 -10.24 -7.48 -3.77
C SER A 15 -10.86 -6.77 -4.97
N THR A 16 -11.97 -7.31 -5.49
CA THR A 16 -12.70 -6.68 -6.59
C THR A 16 -13.35 -5.36 -6.12
N SER A 17 -13.18 -4.29 -6.90
CA SER A 17 -13.79 -2.99 -6.59
C SER A 17 -15.32 -2.98 -6.69
N GLY A 18 -15.89 -4.01 -7.32
CA GLY A 18 -17.32 -4.21 -7.45
C GLY A 18 -17.65 -5.59 -8.02
N LEU A 19 -18.91 -5.99 -7.87
CA LEU A 19 -19.45 -7.22 -8.46
C LEU A 19 -20.13 -6.88 -9.79
N TRP A 20 -19.68 -7.49 -10.88
CA TRP A 20 -20.20 -7.21 -12.22
C TRP A 20 -21.38 -8.10 -12.62
N LYS A 21 -21.81 -8.98 -11.71
CA LYS A 21 -23.02 -9.78 -11.78
C LYS A 21 -23.79 -9.65 -10.48
N GLY A 22 -25.13 -9.69 -10.55
CA GLY A 22 -26.00 -9.70 -9.38
C GLY A 22 -25.71 -10.88 -8.45
N LEU A 23 -25.84 -10.65 -7.14
CA LEU A 23 -25.67 -11.71 -6.14
C LEU A 23 -26.69 -12.85 -6.35
N PRO A 24 -26.34 -14.10 -6.04
CA PRO A 24 -27.30 -15.20 -6.07
C PRO A 24 -28.45 -14.93 -5.10
N ILE A 25 -29.68 -15.15 -5.56
CA ILE A 25 -30.89 -15.03 -4.73
C ILE A 25 -31.33 -16.38 -4.13
N HIS A 26 -30.66 -17.47 -4.52
CA HIS A 26 -30.92 -18.81 -4.04
C HIS A 26 -29.60 -19.49 -3.66
N LYS A 27 -29.68 -20.44 -2.72
CA LYS A 27 -28.56 -21.33 -2.43
C LYS A 27 -28.40 -22.30 -3.60
N LEU A 28 -27.15 -22.60 -3.91
CA LEU A 28 -26.79 -23.61 -4.90
C LEU A 28 -27.24 -25.00 -4.46
N ALA A 29 -27.57 -25.86 -5.42
CA ALA A 29 -27.80 -27.27 -5.15
C ALA A 29 -26.50 -27.98 -4.72
N ALA A 30 -26.62 -29.16 -4.09
CA ALA A 30 -25.47 -29.88 -3.51
C ALA A 30 -24.35 -30.21 -4.52
N ASN A 31 -24.65 -30.24 -5.82
CA ASN A 31 -23.72 -30.56 -6.91
C ASN A 31 -23.33 -29.34 -7.77
N GLU A 32 -23.72 -28.13 -7.36
CA GLU A 32 -23.41 -26.89 -8.08
C GLU A 32 -22.23 -26.18 -7.41
N THR A 33 -21.27 -25.73 -8.21
CA THR A 33 -20.11 -24.95 -7.72
C THR A 33 -20.28 -23.49 -8.16
N PRO A 34 -20.17 -22.51 -7.23
CA PRO A 34 -20.23 -21.11 -7.60
C PRO A 34 -19.01 -20.77 -8.46
N ASN A 35 -19.24 -20.21 -9.65
CA ASN A 35 -18.17 -19.65 -10.45
C ASN A 35 -17.91 -18.20 -10.02
N ALA A 36 -16.95 -17.99 -9.12
CA ALA A 36 -16.59 -16.66 -8.63
C ALA A 36 -16.16 -15.71 -9.76
N LEU A 37 -15.61 -16.23 -10.87
CA LEU A 37 -15.16 -15.41 -12.01
C LEU A 37 -16.33 -14.73 -12.73
N GLU A 38 -17.57 -15.18 -12.58
CA GLU A 38 -18.74 -14.50 -13.13
C GLU A 38 -18.98 -13.12 -12.49
N TYR A 39 -18.41 -12.87 -11.31
CA TYR A 39 -18.46 -11.60 -10.61
C TYR A 39 -17.27 -10.70 -10.93
N SER A 40 -16.31 -11.21 -11.70
CA SER A 40 -15.06 -10.52 -12.02
C SER A 40 -15.29 -9.27 -12.86
N ILE A 41 -14.32 -8.36 -12.74
CA ILE A 41 -14.25 -7.15 -13.56
C ILE A 41 -14.26 -7.54 -15.05
N ARG A 42 -15.11 -6.88 -15.84
CA ARG A 42 -15.11 -7.09 -17.29
C ARG A 42 -13.76 -6.72 -17.89
N THR A 43 -13.32 -7.51 -18.86
CA THR A 43 -11.98 -7.37 -19.48
C THR A 43 -11.74 -6.01 -20.14
N ASP A 44 -12.80 -5.32 -20.58
CA ASP A 44 -12.71 -3.98 -21.18
C ASP A 44 -12.40 -2.87 -20.17
N VAL A 45 -12.79 -3.03 -18.90
CA VAL A 45 -12.51 -2.03 -17.83
C VAL A 45 -11.35 -2.42 -16.92
N LEU A 46 -10.91 -3.69 -16.95
CA LEU A 46 -9.82 -4.19 -16.12
C LEU A 46 -8.52 -3.36 -16.23
N PRO A 47 -8.03 -2.99 -17.44
CA PRO A 47 -6.83 -2.18 -17.56
C PRO A 47 -6.94 -0.82 -16.87
N LEU A 48 -8.11 -0.19 -16.92
CA LEU A 48 -8.37 1.10 -16.28
C LEU A 48 -8.30 0.98 -14.75
N LEU A 49 -8.95 -0.04 -14.17
CA LEU A 49 -8.98 -0.25 -12.72
C LEU A 49 -7.62 -0.65 -12.17
N VAL A 50 -6.87 -1.50 -12.87
CA VAL A 50 -5.47 -1.82 -12.53
C VAL A 50 -4.61 -0.56 -12.57
N THR A 51 -4.79 0.29 -13.58
CA THR A 51 -4.04 1.56 -13.69
C THR A 51 -4.37 2.53 -12.55
N LEU A 52 -5.66 2.66 -12.18
CA LEU A 52 -6.10 3.50 -11.06
C LEU A 52 -5.47 3.04 -9.75
N ALA A 53 -5.53 1.74 -9.44
CA ALA A 53 -4.92 1.20 -8.24
C ALA A 53 -3.40 1.34 -8.25
N ALA A 54 -2.75 1.14 -9.39
CA ALA A 54 -1.30 1.36 -9.52
C ALA A 54 -0.91 2.82 -9.26
N LYS A 55 -1.73 3.78 -9.69
CA LYS A 55 -1.49 5.21 -9.44
C LYS A 55 -1.71 5.59 -7.97
N PHE A 56 -2.74 5.05 -7.33
CA PHE A 56 -3.03 5.30 -5.91
C PHE A 56 -1.98 4.68 -4.99
N ASN A 57 -1.62 3.42 -5.23
CA ASN A 57 -0.70 2.66 -4.40
C ASN A 57 0.77 2.77 -4.84
N ARG A 58 1.09 3.75 -5.69
CA ARG A 58 2.48 3.96 -6.14
C ARG A 58 3.35 4.34 -4.94
N ARG A 59 4.65 4.06 -5.04
CA ARG A 59 5.61 4.44 -3.99
C ARG A 59 5.62 5.95 -3.78
N VAL A 60 5.66 6.35 -2.51
CA VAL A 60 5.89 7.72 -2.11
C VAL A 60 7.31 8.14 -2.57
N PRO A 61 7.47 9.28 -3.26
CA PRO A 61 8.79 9.82 -3.59
C PRO A 61 9.60 10.07 -2.33
N GLU A 62 10.92 9.87 -2.40
CA GLU A 62 11.83 10.10 -1.26
C GLU A 62 11.76 11.54 -0.70
N SER A 63 11.35 12.51 -1.51
CA SER A 63 11.13 13.89 -1.05
C SER A 63 9.86 14.07 -0.21
N GLU A 64 8.92 13.12 -0.27
CA GLU A 64 7.61 13.19 0.39
C GLU A 64 7.46 12.18 1.54
N VAL A 65 8.48 11.36 1.82
CA VAL A 65 8.41 10.38 2.92
C VAL A 65 8.61 11.07 4.28
N ILE A 66 8.18 10.41 5.35
CA ILE A 66 8.32 10.97 6.71
C ILE A 66 9.78 11.21 7.11
N LEU A 67 10.72 10.44 6.54
CA LEU A 67 12.16 10.62 6.75
C LEU A 67 12.70 11.94 6.17
N SER A 68 12.02 12.57 5.21
CA SER A 68 12.41 13.86 4.66
C SER A 68 11.71 15.06 5.32
N LEU A 69 10.86 14.81 6.34
CA LEU A 69 9.96 15.81 6.93
C LEU A 69 10.69 17.08 7.39
N PHE A 70 11.83 16.92 8.05
CA PHE A 70 12.58 18.03 8.66
C PHE A 70 13.76 18.53 7.82
N GLN A 71 13.87 18.10 6.56
CA GLN A 71 14.94 18.53 5.65
C GLN A 71 14.68 19.91 5.01
N THR A 72 13.68 20.65 5.50
CA THR A 72 13.33 21.98 4.96
C THR A 72 14.05 23.10 5.73
N PRO A 73 14.36 24.25 5.08
CA PRO A 73 15.19 25.30 5.67
C PRO A 73 14.74 25.79 7.05
N GLN A 74 13.43 25.88 7.24
CA GLN A 74 12.77 26.26 8.50
C GLN A 74 13.15 25.40 9.71
N PHE A 75 13.57 24.15 9.50
CA PHE A 75 14.03 23.26 10.57
C PHE A 75 15.55 23.14 10.61
N THR A 76 16.21 23.14 9.46
CA THR A 76 17.67 22.99 9.38
C THR A 76 18.42 24.26 9.81
N SER A 77 17.77 25.44 9.77
CA SER A 77 18.37 26.70 10.21
C SER A 77 18.19 27.01 11.70
N GLU A 78 17.42 26.21 12.44
CA GLU A 78 17.16 26.41 13.88
C GLU A 78 18.03 25.45 14.71
N PRO A 79 19.10 25.95 15.36
CA PRO A 79 20.02 25.06 16.09
C PRO A 79 19.37 24.37 17.29
N LYS A 80 18.32 24.94 17.88
CA LYS A 80 17.66 24.39 19.07
C LYS A 80 16.83 23.14 18.76
N SER A 81 16.29 23.01 17.55
CA SER A 81 15.50 21.85 17.14
C SER A 81 16.38 20.69 16.67
N ALA A 82 17.63 20.95 16.28
CA ALA A 82 18.55 19.95 15.73
C ALA A 82 18.69 18.66 16.58
N PRO A 83 18.84 18.70 17.92
CA PRO A 83 18.94 17.48 18.72
C PRO A 83 17.67 16.64 18.72
N VAL A 84 16.50 17.30 18.74
CA VAL A 84 15.20 16.62 18.74
C VAL A 84 14.91 16.01 17.37
N ILE A 85 15.24 16.72 16.30
CA ILE A 85 15.12 16.23 14.92
C ILE A 85 16.04 15.01 14.72
N ALA A 86 17.30 15.09 15.14
CA ALA A 86 18.23 13.97 15.02
C ALA A 86 17.74 12.72 15.78
N SER A 87 17.18 12.89 16.98
CA SER A 87 16.57 11.80 17.76
C SER A 87 15.37 11.17 17.04
N PHE A 88 14.50 12.00 16.45
CA PHE A 88 13.39 11.55 15.63
C PHE A 88 13.86 10.75 14.41
N GLU A 89 14.79 11.30 13.61
CA GLU A 89 15.33 10.66 12.42
C GLU A 89 16.00 9.32 12.75
N GLN A 90 16.77 9.27 13.84
CA GLN A 90 17.41 8.04 14.31
C GLN A 90 16.39 6.98 14.73
N ALA A 91 15.33 7.37 15.44
CA ALA A 91 14.27 6.44 15.84
C ALA A 91 13.56 5.84 14.62
N PHE A 92 13.17 6.68 13.64
CA PHE A 92 12.50 6.21 12.43
C PHE A 92 13.44 5.38 11.54
N ALA A 93 14.72 5.75 11.40
CA ALA A 93 15.70 4.92 10.70
C ALA A 93 15.87 3.54 11.37
N SER A 94 15.84 3.49 12.70
CA SER A 94 15.92 2.23 13.46
C SER A 94 14.69 1.35 13.24
N ILE A 95 13.49 1.94 13.23
CA ILE A 95 12.24 1.23 12.92
C ILE A 95 12.26 0.70 11.48
N ASP A 96 12.72 1.51 10.52
CA ASP A 96 12.81 1.09 9.13
C ASP A 96 13.75 -0.11 8.93
N ALA A 97 14.93 -0.05 9.57
CA ALA A 97 15.89 -1.14 9.57
C ALA A 97 15.35 -2.39 10.28
N PHE A 98 14.63 -2.22 11.39
CA PHE A 98 14.00 -3.32 12.10
C PHE A 98 12.99 -4.06 11.22
N ILE A 99 12.05 -3.33 10.59
CA ILE A 99 11.04 -3.92 9.71
C ILE A 99 11.72 -4.62 8.53
N LEU A 100 12.70 -3.98 7.88
CA LEU A 100 13.41 -4.60 6.76
C LEU A 100 14.12 -5.90 7.15
N ASN A 101 14.65 -5.98 8.37
CA ASN A 101 15.30 -7.18 8.87
C ASN A 101 14.28 -8.26 9.27
N ALA A 102 13.19 -7.88 9.94
CA ALA A 102 12.12 -8.81 10.35
C ALA A 102 11.47 -9.48 9.14
N GLU A 103 11.22 -8.70 8.08
CA GLU A 103 10.53 -9.16 6.87
C GLU A 103 11.47 -9.83 5.85
N ARG A 104 12.79 -9.93 6.13
CA ARG A 104 13.80 -10.37 5.14
C ARG A 104 13.56 -11.77 4.58
N ASN A 105 13.04 -12.67 5.42
CA ASN A 105 12.82 -14.08 5.09
C ASN A 105 11.34 -14.43 4.93
N GLU A 106 10.46 -13.43 4.95
CA GLU A 106 9.04 -13.66 4.76
C GLU A 106 8.75 -13.92 3.29
N THR A 107 7.93 -14.95 3.01
CA THR A 107 7.42 -15.21 1.66
C THR A 107 6.64 -13.99 1.14
N TRP A 108 6.00 -13.26 2.05
CA TRP A 108 5.16 -12.12 1.75
C TRP A 108 5.50 -10.92 2.66
N PRO A 109 6.59 -10.19 2.40
CA PRO A 109 7.10 -9.18 3.32
C PRO A 109 6.17 -7.96 3.44
N TYR A 110 5.91 -7.49 4.66
CA TYR A 110 5.02 -6.37 4.91
C TYR A 110 5.77 -5.03 5.03
N TYR A 111 5.88 -4.29 3.92
CA TYR A 111 6.61 -3.03 3.87
C TYR A 111 5.77 -1.75 3.97
N ILE A 112 4.44 -1.85 4.09
CA ILE A 112 3.53 -0.69 4.04
C ILE A 112 3.79 0.30 5.19
N LEU A 113 4.20 -0.20 6.37
CA LEU A 113 4.47 0.64 7.54
C LEU A 113 5.93 1.05 7.70
N ARG A 114 6.77 0.78 6.69
CA ARG A 114 8.15 1.23 6.72
C ARG A 114 8.20 2.76 6.68
N PRO A 115 8.92 3.43 7.60
CA PRO A 115 9.17 4.87 7.54
C PRO A 115 9.59 5.38 6.16
N SER A 116 10.43 4.63 5.44
CA SER A 116 10.84 4.98 4.07
C SER A 116 9.73 4.88 3.02
N MET A 117 8.58 4.29 3.33
CA MET A 117 7.42 4.15 2.47
C MET A 117 6.22 5.00 2.94
N LEU A 118 6.29 5.58 4.13
CA LEU A 118 5.22 6.39 4.71
C LEU A 118 5.34 7.85 4.25
N SER A 119 4.25 8.42 3.76
CA SER A 119 4.18 9.85 3.46
C SER A 119 4.22 10.70 4.72
N ARG A 120 4.83 11.88 4.63
CA ARG A 120 4.84 12.90 5.69
C ARG A 120 3.47 13.55 5.94
N CYS A 121 2.54 13.46 5.00
CA CYS A 121 1.16 13.98 5.11
C CYS A 121 0.19 13.14 4.27
N GLY A 122 -1.10 13.51 4.23
CA GLY A 122 -2.06 12.89 3.30
C GLY A 122 -1.55 13.04 1.86
N TRP A 123 -1.18 11.93 1.24
CA TRP A 123 -0.55 11.90 -0.08
C TRP A 123 -1.33 10.96 -0.98
N ILE A 124 -2.10 11.57 -1.90
CA ILE A 124 -3.09 10.97 -2.79
C ILE A 124 -4.28 10.36 -2.05
#